data_AF-A0A7X8S790-F1
#
_entry.id   AF-A0A7X8S790-F1
#
_cell.length_a   1.000
_cell.length_b   1.000
_cell.length_c   1.000
_cell.angle_alpha   90.00
_cell.angle_beta   90.00
_cell.angle_gamma   90.00
#
_symmetry.space_group_name_H-M   'P 1'
#
loop_
_entity.id
_entity.type
_entity.pdbx_description
1 polymer ?
#
loop_
_entity_poly.entity_id
_entity_poly.type
_entity_poly.pdbx_seq_one_letter_code
_entity_poly.pdbx_strand_id
1 'polypeptide(L)'
;MDKQTVLEATEAMRGLFPATPLQLNEHLSARYGADIWLKREDLTPVRSYKIRGAFNFLRKVIAKGGTEKTFVCASAGNHAQGFAFVCRHFGVPGVVYMPVTTPQQKIDKTRIFGGEFITIKLFGDFFDQCYQAARDHVESIDGVMVPPFDHADIIEGQATVAAEIAEQLPDGVVADHILLPVGGGGLAAGITGYFADTLARDAFTFAEPAGAPSLRRSIEAGQVVTLAKVDNFVDGAAVGRVGELNFAALKGFAAEQVKLIDENAICVTITDMLNVEGVVLEPAGALAITALEKLDRDSIRGKTIVAVVSGGNFDFERLPDVKERAMRYAGLKKYFILRLAQRPGALRDFLNMLGPEDDIARFEYLKKSARNFGSILIGIETKNPDNFKQLIANFESSGMGYEDITENDILANLII
;
A
#
# COMPACT_ATOMS: atom_id res chain seq x y z
N MET A 1 -4.50 21.66 -15.12
CA MET A 1 -5.17 21.79 -13.81
C MET A 1 -5.09 23.26 -13.42
N ASP A 2 -6.12 23.83 -12.80
CA ASP A 2 -6.04 25.20 -12.31
C ASP A 2 -5.38 25.22 -10.93
N LYS A 3 -4.21 25.86 -10.80
CA LYS A 3 -3.49 25.96 -9.53
C LYS A 3 -4.24 26.81 -8.51
N GLN A 4 -5.00 27.81 -8.96
CA GLN A 4 -5.74 28.69 -8.07
C GLN A 4 -6.83 27.92 -7.32
N THR A 5 -7.59 27.06 -8.00
CA THR A 5 -8.61 26.24 -7.34
C THR A 5 -8.02 25.22 -6.38
N VAL A 6 -6.81 24.70 -6.67
CA VAL A 6 -6.08 23.83 -5.74
C VAL A 6 -5.66 24.60 -4.49
N LEU A 7 -5.12 25.82 -4.62
CA LEU A 7 -4.76 26.66 -3.47
C LEU A 7 -5.98 27.02 -2.61
N GLU A 8 -7.11 27.33 -3.23
CA GLU A 8 -8.38 27.56 -2.54
C GLU A 8 -8.92 26.30 -1.84
N ALA A 9 -8.68 25.11 -2.41
CA ALA A 9 -8.97 23.85 -1.76
C ALA A 9 -8.04 23.59 -0.56
N THR A 10 -6.75 23.89 -0.71
CA THR A 10 -5.74 23.77 0.36
C THR A 10 -6.09 24.67 1.55
N GLU A 11 -6.43 25.94 1.29
CA GLU A 11 -6.77 26.89 2.34
C GLU A 11 -8.04 26.46 3.10
N ALA A 12 -9.11 26.12 2.40
CA ALA A 12 -10.33 25.66 3.07
C ALA A 12 -10.12 24.37 3.88
N MET A 13 -9.19 23.51 3.46
CA MET A 13 -8.86 22.28 4.17
C MET A 13 -8.26 22.52 5.55
N ARG A 14 -7.72 23.72 5.81
CA ARG A 14 -7.24 24.12 7.15
C ARG A 14 -8.35 24.19 8.19
N GLY A 15 -9.60 24.35 7.75
CA GLY A 15 -10.77 24.18 8.61
C GLY A 15 -11.00 22.73 9.07
N LEU A 16 -10.36 21.76 8.41
CA LEU A 16 -10.48 20.32 8.71
C LEU A 16 -9.24 19.79 9.46
N PHE A 17 -8.03 20.07 8.96
CA PHE A 17 -6.77 19.67 9.59
C PHE A 17 -5.57 20.51 9.09
N PRO A 18 -4.48 20.65 9.89
CA PRO A 18 -3.28 21.38 9.47
C PRO A 18 -2.52 20.67 8.34
N ALA A 19 -1.56 21.35 7.71
CA ALA A 19 -0.72 20.75 6.67
C ALA A 19 0.01 19.52 7.22
N THR A 20 0.07 18.44 6.42
CA THR A 20 0.87 17.28 6.83
C THR A 20 2.35 17.61 6.68
N PRO A 21 3.23 17.03 7.51
CA PRO A 21 4.67 17.29 7.39
C PRO A 21 5.26 16.82 6.05
N LEU A 22 6.19 17.61 5.51
CA LEU A 22 7.20 17.17 4.54
C LEU A 22 8.52 17.06 5.31
N GLN A 23 9.00 15.83 5.53
CA GLN A 23 10.11 15.55 6.45
C GLN A 23 11.30 14.98 5.69
N LEU A 24 12.47 15.59 5.83
CA LEU A 24 13.72 14.96 5.41
C LEU A 24 13.94 13.71 6.24
N ASN A 25 14.16 12.57 5.58
CA ASN A 25 14.42 11.30 6.22
C ASN A 25 15.91 10.98 6.16
N GLU A 26 16.63 11.15 7.26
CA GLU A 26 18.09 11.00 7.29
C GLU A 26 18.54 9.56 6.99
N HIS A 27 17.81 8.55 7.46
CA HIS A 27 18.12 7.13 7.21
C HIS A 27 18.08 6.79 5.71
N LEU A 28 16.97 7.11 5.04
CA LEU A 28 16.83 6.91 3.60
C LEU A 28 17.80 7.80 2.82
N SER A 29 18.02 9.04 3.27
CA SER A 29 18.95 9.96 2.62
C SER A 29 20.38 9.43 2.62
N ALA A 30 20.84 8.93 3.77
CA ALA A 30 22.14 8.28 3.89
C ALA A 30 22.22 6.99 3.03
N ARG A 31 21.15 6.18 3.00
CA ARG A 31 21.09 4.94 2.23
C ARG A 31 21.20 5.15 0.71
N TYR A 32 20.59 6.22 0.19
CA TYR A 32 20.54 6.50 -1.25
C TYR A 32 21.52 7.60 -1.70
N GLY A 33 22.16 8.30 -0.77
CA GLY A 33 23.06 9.41 -1.07
C GLY A 33 22.33 10.58 -1.75
N ALA A 34 21.08 10.83 -1.37
CA ALA A 34 20.17 11.82 -1.93
C ALA A 34 19.33 12.44 -0.80
N ASP A 35 18.72 13.60 -1.00
CA ASP A 35 17.82 14.20 -0.01
C ASP A 35 16.42 13.61 -0.16
N ILE A 36 16.10 12.61 0.67
CA ILE A 36 14.81 11.91 0.61
C ILE A 36 13.82 12.57 1.56
N TRP A 37 12.81 13.22 0.99
CA TRP A 37 11.72 13.86 1.73
C TRP A 37 10.46 12.99 1.71
N LEU A 38 9.85 12.78 2.87
CA LEU A 38 8.61 12.04 3.02
C LEU A 38 7.45 13.01 3.22
N LYS A 39 6.47 12.98 2.30
CA LYS A 39 5.20 13.68 2.49
C LYS A 39 4.25 12.79 3.28
N ARG A 40 4.05 13.11 4.56
CA ARG A 40 3.45 12.25 5.60
C ARG A 40 1.92 12.28 5.65
N GLU A 41 1.26 11.81 4.60
CA GLU A 41 -0.21 11.74 4.55
C GLU A 41 -0.83 10.70 5.51
N ASP A 42 0.00 9.80 6.04
CA ASP A 42 -0.31 8.92 7.17
C ASP A 42 -0.59 9.68 8.49
N LEU A 43 -0.23 10.96 8.58
CA LEU A 43 -0.46 11.81 9.76
C LEU A 43 -1.73 12.68 9.67
N THR A 44 -2.56 12.50 8.64
CA THR A 44 -3.91 13.09 8.61
C THR A 44 -4.81 12.50 9.72
N PRO A 45 -5.93 13.15 10.09
CA PRO A 45 -6.84 12.62 11.13
C PRO A 45 -7.36 11.20 10.88
N VAL A 46 -7.49 10.82 9.60
CA VAL A 46 -7.91 9.48 9.16
C VAL A 46 -6.74 8.63 8.65
N ARG A 47 -5.51 9.09 8.88
CA ARG A 47 -4.23 8.45 8.52
C ARG A 47 -4.10 8.02 7.07
N SER A 48 -4.69 8.79 6.15
CA SER A 48 -4.45 8.65 4.71
C SER A 48 -4.88 9.91 3.95
N TYR A 49 -4.32 10.10 2.76
CA TYR A 49 -4.63 11.25 1.89
C TYR A 49 -6.10 11.33 1.44
N LYS A 50 -6.88 10.25 1.55
CA LYS A 50 -8.25 10.15 1.01
C LYS A 50 -9.20 11.23 1.53
N ILE A 51 -8.96 11.74 2.73
CA ILE A 51 -9.72 12.85 3.33
C ILE A 51 -9.73 14.10 2.46
N ARG A 52 -8.66 14.35 1.69
CA ARG A 52 -8.47 15.58 0.92
C ARG A 52 -9.45 15.68 -0.24
N GLY A 53 -9.48 14.66 -1.10
CA GLY A 53 -10.45 14.55 -2.18
C GLY A 53 -11.89 14.55 -1.67
N ALA A 54 -12.18 13.72 -0.64
CA ALA A 54 -13.51 13.65 -0.06
C ALA A 54 -13.98 15.03 0.43
N PHE A 55 -13.14 15.75 1.18
CA PHE A 55 -13.43 17.10 1.65
C PHE A 55 -13.73 18.05 0.48
N ASN A 56 -12.87 18.11 -0.54
CA ASN A 56 -13.06 19.04 -1.64
C ASN A 56 -14.34 18.75 -2.45
N PHE A 57 -14.62 17.47 -2.68
CA PHE A 57 -15.85 17.05 -3.35
C PHE A 57 -17.09 17.46 -2.55
N LEU A 58 -17.17 17.09 -1.26
CA LEU A 58 -18.34 17.42 -0.43
C LEU A 58 -18.52 18.93 -0.30
N ARG A 59 -17.44 19.67 -0.06
CA ARG A 59 -17.43 21.15 0.01
C ARG A 59 -18.08 21.77 -1.23
N LYS A 60 -17.69 21.32 -2.42
CA LYS A 60 -18.21 21.87 -3.69
C LYS A 60 -19.67 21.48 -3.96
N VAL A 61 -20.07 20.26 -3.60
CA VAL A 61 -21.47 19.84 -3.70
C VAL A 61 -22.36 20.65 -2.75
N ILE A 62 -21.90 20.85 -1.52
CA ILE A 62 -22.59 21.66 -0.49
C ILE A 62 -22.73 23.12 -0.95
N ALA A 63 -21.67 23.72 -1.47
CA ALA A 63 -21.69 25.10 -1.98
C ALA A 63 -22.70 25.31 -3.13
N LYS A 64 -23.04 24.24 -3.87
CA LYS A 64 -24.05 24.24 -4.93
C LYS A 64 -25.48 23.94 -4.42
N GLY A 65 -25.69 23.92 -3.10
CA GLY A 65 -26.99 23.65 -2.48
C GLY A 65 -27.24 22.18 -2.13
N GLY A 66 -26.21 21.34 -2.12
CA GLY A 66 -26.33 19.90 -1.81
C GLY A 66 -26.39 19.53 -0.33
N THR A 67 -26.70 20.45 0.59
CA THR A 67 -26.73 20.18 2.05
C THR A 67 -27.83 19.22 2.47
N GLU A 68 -28.97 19.24 1.79
CA GLU A 68 -30.12 18.36 2.07
C GLU A 68 -29.95 16.96 1.45
N LYS A 69 -28.87 16.72 0.71
CA LYS A 69 -28.61 15.45 0.02
C LYS A 69 -27.96 14.46 0.97
N THR A 70 -28.30 13.18 0.78
CA THR A 70 -27.56 12.08 1.41
C THR A 70 -26.36 11.71 0.56
N PHE A 71 -25.16 11.77 1.14
CA PHE A 71 -23.94 11.34 0.49
C PHE A 71 -23.76 9.83 0.66
N VAL A 72 -23.25 9.15 -0.36
CA VAL A 72 -23.09 7.69 -0.35
C VAL A 72 -21.73 7.32 -0.90
N CYS A 73 -21.05 6.36 -0.27
CA CYS A 73 -19.84 5.75 -0.82
C CYS A 73 -19.86 4.23 -0.62
N ALA A 74 -19.04 3.52 -1.41
CA ALA A 74 -18.74 2.11 -1.21
C ALA A 74 -17.24 1.94 -0.98
N SER A 75 -16.85 1.46 0.20
CA SER A 75 -15.46 1.22 0.60
C SER A 75 -15.45 0.64 2.02
N ALA A 76 -14.52 -0.27 2.31
CA ALA A 76 -14.22 -0.72 3.66
C ALA A 76 -12.88 -0.18 4.20
N GLY A 77 -12.19 0.69 3.45
CA GLY A 77 -10.84 1.19 3.78
C GLY A 77 -10.75 2.70 3.91
N ASN A 78 -9.61 3.25 3.49
CA ASN A 78 -9.24 4.66 3.63
C ASN A 78 -10.27 5.65 3.08
N HIS A 79 -10.92 5.34 1.95
CA HIS A 79 -11.96 6.21 1.38
C HIS A 79 -13.17 6.33 2.31
N ALA A 80 -13.61 5.22 2.91
CA ALA A 80 -14.74 5.24 3.83
C ALA A 80 -14.45 6.03 5.11
N GLN A 81 -13.22 5.93 5.63
CA GLN A 81 -12.80 6.69 6.81
C GLN A 81 -12.74 8.19 6.51
N GLY A 82 -12.13 8.58 5.39
CA GLY A 82 -12.11 9.97 4.93
C GLY A 82 -13.51 10.53 4.68
N PHE A 83 -14.35 9.78 3.97
CA PHE A 83 -15.75 10.13 3.73
C PHE A 83 -16.52 10.33 5.05
N ALA A 84 -16.40 9.39 5.99
CA ALA A 84 -17.10 9.43 7.26
C ALA A 84 -16.72 10.66 8.07
N PHE A 85 -15.42 10.93 8.19
CA PHE A 85 -14.90 12.10 8.88
C PHE A 85 -15.43 13.40 8.27
N VAL A 86 -15.45 13.49 6.94
CA VAL A 86 -15.92 14.69 6.22
C VAL A 86 -17.43 14.88 6.34
N CYS A 87 -18.23 13.81 6.31
CA CYS A 87 -19.68 13.90 6.56
C CYS A 87 -19.96 14.50 7.94
N ARG A 88 -19.24 14.01 8.96
CA ARG A 88 -19.31 14.56 10.32
C ARG A 88 -18.88 16.03 10.39
N HIS A 89 -17.81 16.39 9.71
CA HIS A 89 -17.32 17.78 9.70
C HIS A 89 -18.36 18.76 9.15
N PHE A 90 -19.04 18.40 8.05
CA PHE A 90 -20.07 19.25 7.46
C PHE A 90 -21.46 19.09 8.08
N GLY A 91 -21.65 18.11 8.97
CA GLY A 91 -22.94 17.81 9.56
C GLY A 91 -23.97 17.25 8.57
N VAL A 92 -23.51 16.53 7.53
CA VAL A 92 -24.38 16.01 6.46
C VAL A 92 -24.55 14.49 6.57
N PRO A 93 -25.72 13.94 6.17
CA PRO A 93 -25.96 12.50 6.25
C PRO A 93 -25.14 11.73 5.22
N GLY A 94 -24.42 10.71 5.70
CA GLY A 94 -23.59 9.81 4.92
C GLY A 94 -24.04 8.35 5.01
N VAL A 95 -23.92 7.59 3.92
CA VAL A 95 -24.15 6.14 3.91
C VAL A 95 -22.93 5.43 3.33
N VAL A 96 -22.38 4.48 4.09
CA VAL A 96 -21.19 3.72 3.69
C VAL A 96 -21.56 2.27 3.44
N TYR A 97 -21.39 1.83 2.19
CA TYR A 97 -21.56 0.44 1.80
C TYR A 97 -20.24 -0.32 1.97
N MET A 98 -20.30 -1.46 2.65
CA MET A 98 -19.17 -2.37 2.89
C MET A 98 -19.58 -3.82 2.63
N PRO A 99 -18.68 -4.71 2.21
CA PRO A 99 -18.96 -6.14 2.12
C PRO A 99 -19.35 -6.72 3.49
N VAL A 100 -20.19 -7.75 3.51
CA VAL A 100 -20.55 -8.48 4.75
C VAL A 100 -19.34 -9.17 5.39
N THR A 101 -18.32 -9.46 4.59
CA THR A 101 -17.04 -10.06 4.98
C THR A 101 -16.06 -9.05 5.58
N THR A 102 -16.43 -7.77 5.68
CA THR A 102 -15.55 -6.72 6.22
C THR A 102 -15.22 -6.99 7.70
N PRO A 103 -13.93 -7.02 8.09
CA PRO A 103 -13.55 -7.17 9.49
C PRO A 103 -14.17 -6.10 10.39
N GLN A 104 -14.62 -6.51 11.58
CA GLN A 104 -15.33 -5.63 12.52
C GLN A 104 -14.52 -4.38 12.90
N GLN A 105 -13.20 -4.51 13.03
CA GLN A 105 -12.30 -3.39 13.33
C GLN A 105 -12.37 -2.27 12.27
N LYS A 106 -12.48 -2.61 10.98
CA LYS A 106 -12.62 -1.62 9.89
C LYS A 106 -13.98 -0.92 9.94
N ILE A 107 -15.04 -1.66 10.29
CA ILE A 107 -16.40 -1.13 10.49
C ILE A 107 -16.40 -0.14 11.66
N ASP A 108 -15.88 -0.54 12.81
CA ASP A 108 -15.89 0.26 14.03
C ASP A 108 -15.04 1.53 13.87
N LYS A 109 -13.88 1.43 13.21
CA LYS A 109 -13.04 2.59 12.90
C LYS A 109 -13.77 3.61 12.03
N THR A 110 -14.47 3.16 10.99
CA THR A 110 -15.28 4.05 10.15
C THR A 110 -16.42 4.69 10.94
N ARG A 111 -17.09 3.91 11.81
CA ARG A 111 -18.15 4.41 12.71
C ARG A 111 -17.63 5.48 13.66
N ILE A 112 -16.44 5.31 14.23
CA ILE A 112 -15.81 6.30 15.12
C ILE A 112 -15.57 7.64 14.40
N PHE A 113 -15.09 7.60 13.16
CA PHE A 113 -14.84 8.82 12.40
C PHE A 113 -16.14 9.56 12.03
N GLY A 114 -17.17 8.84 11.61
CA GLY A 114 -18.44 9.44 11.17
C GLY A 114 -19.41 9.78 12.30
N GLY A 115 -19.35 9.09 13.44
CA GLY A 115 -20.30 9.27 14.54
C GLY A 115 -21.75 9.03 14.09
N GLU A 116 -22.66 9.89 14.53
CA GLU A 116 -24.09 9.83 14.19
C GLU A 116 -24.40 10.25 12.73
N PHE A 117 -23.45 10.89 12.05
CA PHE A 117 -23.66 11.40 10.68
C PHE A 117 -23.58 10.31 9.62
N ILE A 118 -23.17 9.09 9.97
CA ILE A 118 -23.08 8.00 9.01
C ILE A 118 -23.94 6.79 9.39
N THR A 119 -24.45 6.13 8.36
CA THR A 119 -25.03 4.78 8.44
C THR A 119 -24.16 3.81 7.65
N ILE A 120 -23.70 2.74 8.28
CA ILE A 120 -22.96 1.67 7.59
C ILE A 120 -23.95 0.59 7.17
N LYS A 121 -23.95 0.23 5.88
CA LYS A 121 -24.75 -0.86 5.31
C LYS A 121 -23.81 -1.98 4.83
N LEU A 122 -23.93 -3.15 5.46
CA LEU A 122 -23.22 -4.35 5.03
C LEU A 122 -24.02 -5.03 3.92
N PHE A 123 -23.42 -5.21 2.74
CA PHE A 123 -24.11 -5.76 1.58
C PHE A 123 -23.17 -6.51 0.65
N GLY A 124 -23.53 -7.72 0.23
CA GLY A 124 -22.76 -8.52 -0.71
C GLY A 124 -21.41 -9.01 -0.17
N ASP A 125 -20.78 -9.90 -0.92
CA ASP A 125 -19.54 -10.58 -0.49
C ASP A 125 -18.28 -9.86 -1.01
N PHE A 126 -18.41 -9.06 -2.06
CA PHE A 126 -17.31 -8.42 -2.78
C PHE A 126 -17.62 -6.94 -3.09
N PHE A 127 -16.56 -6.18 -3.38
CA PHE A 127 -16.62 -4.73 -3.61
C PHE A 127 -17.60 -4.33 -4.73
N ASP A 128 -17.62 -5.03 -5.87
CA ASP A 128 -18.46 -4.65 -7.01
C ASP A 128 -19.96 -4.71 -6.68
N GLN A 129 -20.37 -5.69 -5.86
CA GLN A 129 -21.75 -5.80 -5.37
C GLN A 129 -22.11 -4.62 -4.44
N CYS A 130 -21.18 -4.23 -3.56
CA CYS A 130 -21.35 -3.06 -2.69
C CYS A 130 -21.47 -1.77 -3.50
N TYR A 131 -20.60 -1.63 -4.51
CA TYR A 131 -20.55 -0.44 -5.35
C TYR A 131 -21.84 -0.29 -6.15
N GLN A 132 -22.33 -1.38 -6.75
CA GLN A 132 -23.61 -1.37 -7.45
C GLN A 132 -24.78 -1.03 -6.50
N ALA A 133 -24.84 -1.65 -5.31
CA ALA A 133 -25.90 -1.36 -4.34
C ALA A 133 -25.86 0.11 -3.84
N ALA A 134 -24.67 0.68 -3.69
CA ALA A 134 -24.51 2.10 -3.36
C ALA A 134 -25.04 3.01 -4.48
N ARG A 135 -24.78 2.66 -5.75
CA ARG A 135 -25.27 3.37 -6.93
C ARG A 135 -26.81 3.31 -7.01
N ASP A 136 -27.38 2.12 -6.87
CA ASP A 136 -28.83 1.94 -6.88
C ASP A 136 -29.51 2.73 -5.76
N HIS A 137 -28.90 2.77 -4.57
CA HIS A 137 -29.40 3.55 -3.44
C HIS A 137 -29.36 5.05 -3.70
N VAL A 138 -28.27 5.56 -4.28
CA VAL A 138 -28.15 6.97 -4.71
C VAL A 138 -29.28 7.35 -5.66
N GLU A 139 -29.57 6.50 -6.65
CA GLU A 139 -30.67 6.74 -7.60
C GLU A 139 -32.03 6.75 -6.91
N SER A 140 -32.26 5.84 -5.94
CA SER A 140 -33.54 5.74 -5.23
C SER A 140 -33.86 6.92 -4.30
N ILE A 141 -32.84 7.60 -3.76
CA ILE A 141 -33.01 8.69 -2.79
C ILE A 141 -32.63 10.06 -3.36
N ASP A 142 -32.31 10.13 -4.66
CA ASP A 142 -31.72 11.33 -5.28
C ASP A 142 -30.52 11.85 -4.47
N GLY A 143 -29.64 10.92 -4.10
CA GLY A 143 -28.44 11.16 -3.28
C GLY A 143 -27.22 11.57 -4.10
N VAL A 144 -26.06 11.60 -3.45
CA VAL A 144 -24.78 11.95 -4.11
C VAL A 144 -23.77 10.83 -3.89
N MET A 145 -23.37 10.17 -4.97
CA MET A 145 -22.27 9.20 -4.93
C MET A 145 -20.94 9.94 -4.79
N VAL A 146 -20.13 9.57 -3.80
CA VAL A 146 -18.79 10.13 -3.55
C VAL A 146 -17.72 9.17 -4.07
N PRO A 147 -17.09 9.46 -5.22
CA PRO A 147 -16.14 8.53 -5.85
C PRO A 147 -14.84 8.41 -5.05
N PRO A 148 -14.19 7.24 -5.03
CA PRO A 148 -12.93 7.05 -4.31
C PRO A 148 -11.71 7.66 -5.00
N PHE A 149 -11.80 7.96 -6.30
CA PHE A 149 -10.68 8.52 -7.08
C PHE A 149 -11.09 9.18 -8.41
N ASP A 150 -12.07 8.65 -9.15
CA ASP A 150 -12.32 9.08 -10.54
C ASP A 150 -13.35 10.23 -10.64
N HIS A 151 -12.95 11.41 -10.20
CA HIS A 151 -13.78 12.62 -10.29
C HIS A 151 -12.91 13.87 -10.23
N ALA A 152 -13.23 14.89 -11.02
CA ALA A 152 -12.45 16.13 -11.10
C ALA A 152 -12.22 16.78 -9.73
N ASP A 153 -13.27 16.93 -8.91
CA ASP A 153 -13.14 17.51 -7.57
C ASP A 153 -12.36 16.64 -6.59
N ILE A 154 -12.38 15.31 -6.77
CA ILE A 154 -11.55 14.40 -5.97
C ILE A 154 -10.08 14.61 -6.34
N ILE A 155 -9.75 14.62 -7.63
CA ILE A 155 -8.40 14.84 -8.17
C ILE A 155 -7.85 16.20 -7.71
N GLU A 156 -8.65 17.26 -7.81
CA GLU A 156 -8.29 18.61 -7.33
C GLU A 156 -8.01 18.60 -5.82
N GLY A 157 -8.84 17.91 -5.02
CA GLY A 157 -8.60 17.77 -3.60
C GLY A 157 -7.30 17.01 -3.31
N GLN A 158 -6.98 15.96 -4.07
CA GLN A 158 -5.70 15.26 -3.89
C GLN A 158 -4.50 16.10 -4.32
N ALA A 159 -4.66 17.02 -5.28
CA ALA A 159 -3.61 17.94 -5.71
C ALA A 159 -3.17 18.91 -4.59
N THR A 160 -3.97 19.10 -3.54
CA THR A 160 -3.56 19.90 -2.36
C THR A 160 -2.31 19.33 -1.68
N VAL A 161 -2.03 18.03 -1.83
CA VAL A 161 -0.75 17.42 -1.40
C VAL A 161 0.43 18.05 -2.13
N ALA A 162 0.30 18.30 -3.44
CA ALA A 162 1.34 18.94 -4.25
C ALA A 162 1.53 20.42 -3.88
N ALA A 163 0.43 21.12 -3.59
CA ALA A 163 0.50 22.50 -3.12
C ALA A 163 1.32 22.59 -1.83
N GLU A 164 1.05 21.71 -0.87
CA GLU A 164 1.83 21.64 0.37
C GLU A 164 3.29 21.23 0.13
N ILE A 165 3.57 20.29 -0.79
CA ILE A 165 4.97 19.95 -1.13
C ILE A 165 5.71 21.18 -1.67
N ALA A 166 5.11 21.92 -2.58
CA ALA A 166 5.71 23.12 -3.17
C ALA A 166 5.95 24.23 -2.13
N GLU A 167 5.06 24.37 -1.14
CA GLU A 167 5.18 25.35 -0.06
C GLU A 167 6.21 24.94 1.01
N GLN A 168 6.35 23.65 1.28
CA GLN A 168 7.13 23.16 2.43
C GLN A 168 8.59 22.84 2.09
N LEU A 169 8.96 22.73 0.82
CA LEU A 169 10.36 22.61 0.43
C LEU A 169 11.14 23.89 0.80
N PRO A 170 12.43 23.80 1.16
CA PRO A 170 13.22 24.98 1.47
C PRO A 170 13.27 26.00 0.32
N ASP A 171 13.40 27.28 0.64
CA ASP A 171 13.48 28.35 -0.35
C ASP A 171 14.56 28.07 -1.41
N GLY A 172 14.17 28.09 -2.68
CA GLY A 172 15.06 27.81 -3.81
C GLY A 172 15.31 26.33 -4.10
N VAL A 173 14.75 25.42 -3.30
CA VAL A 173 14.79 23.97 -3.55
C VAL A 173 13.51 23.55 -4.28
N VAL A 174 13.68 22.84 -5.40
CA VAL A 174 12.60 22.16 -6.12
C VAL A 174 12.84 20.66 -6.06
N ALA A 175 11.77 19.87 -6.04
CA ALA A 175 11.90 18.42 -6.14
C ALA A 175 12.47 18.05 -7.52
N ASP A 176 13.59 17.33 -7.54
CA ASP A 176 14.13 16.74 -8.77
C ASP A 176 13.32 15.53 -9.22
N HIS A 177 12.70 14.83 -8.27
CA HIS A 177 11.90 13.64 -8.55
C HIS A 177 10.80 13.43 -7.51
N ILE A 178 9.62 12.95 -7.94
CA ILE A 178 8.49 12.65 -7.07
C ILE A 178 8.00 11.20 -7.28
N LEU A 179 7.96 10.44 -6.19
CA LEU A 179 7.50 9.06 -6.13
C LEU A 179 6.05 9.01 -5.63
N LEU A 180 5.18 8.42 -6.43
CA LEU A 180 3.73 8.45 -6.25
C LEU A 180 3.14 7.04 -6.21
N PRO A 181 2.45 6.64 -5.14
CA PRO A 181 1.72 5.38 -5.14
C PRO A 181 0.48 5.50 -6.04
N VAL A 182 0.17 4.43 -6.76
CA VAL A 182 -0.96 4.37 -7.69
C VAL A 182 -1.84 3.17 -7.38
N GLY A 183 -3.11 3.45 -7.13
CA GLY A 183 -4.21 2.50 -7.29
C GLY A 183 -5.13 3.02 -8.42
N GLY A 184 -6.27 3.61 -8.07
CA GLY A 184 -7.17 4.19 -9.06
C GLY A 184 -6.68 5.48 -9.76
N GLY A 185 -5.50 6.00 -9.39
CA GLY A 185 -4.80 7.10 -10.07
C GLY A 185 -5.09 8.52 -9.59
N GLY A 186 -6.09 8.74 -8.72
CA GLY A 186 -6.53 10.11 -8.34
C GLY A 186 -5.45 10.98 -7.67
N LEU A 187 -4.63 10.39 -6.79
CA LEU A 187 -3.51 11.09 -6.15
C LEU A 187 -2.44 11.48 -7.18
N ALA A 188 -2.03 10.52 -8.00
CA ALA A 188 -1.01 10.72 -9.02
C ALA A 188 -1.45 11.75 -10.08
N ALA A 189 -2.69 11.67 -10.55
CA ALA A 189 -3.28 12.63 -11.47
C ALA A 189 -3.32 14.05 -10.86
N GLY A 190 -3.67 14.15 -9.57
CA GLY A 190 -3.68 15.42 -8.84
C GLY A 190 -2.30 16.07 -8.77
N ILE A 191 -1.31 15.31 -8.28
CA ILE A 191 0.03 15.83 -8.04
C ILE A 191 0.76 16.14 -9.36
N THR A 192 0.73 15.24 -10.33
CA THR A 192 1.35 15.48 -11.65
C THR A 192 0.70 16.65 -12.37
N GLY A 193 -0.63 16.78 -12.29
CA GLY A 193 -1.37 17.90 -12.88
C GLY A 193 -1.00 19.25 -12.28
N TYR A 194 -0.73 19.31 -10.97
CA TYR A 194 -0.30 20.54 -10.30
C TYR A 194 1.11 20.96 -10.72
N PHE A 195 2.04 20.00 -10.85
CA PHE A 195 3.43 20.27 -11.19
C PHE A 195 3.72 20.31 -12.70
N ALA A 196 2.72 20.14 -13.57
CA ALA A 196 2.90 19.98 -15.01
C ALA A 196 3.69 21.11 -15.71
N ASP A 197 3.59 22.34 -15.21
CA ASP A 197 4.29 23.52 -15.77
C ASP A 197 5.64 23.80 -15.09
N THR A 198 5.98 23.06 -14.04
CA THR A 198 7.17 23.31 -13.20
C THR A 198 8.14 22.14 -13.16
N LEU A 199 7.66 20.90 -13.35
CA LEU A 199 8.48 19.69 -13.38
C LEU A 199 8.26 18.97 -14.71
N ALA A 200 9.35 18.48 -15.29
CA ALA A 200 9.30 17.64 -16.48
C ALA A 200 8.65 16.28 -16.16
N ARG A 201 8.09 15.62 -17.17
CA ARG A 201 7.38 14.34 -16.97
C ARG A 201 8.28 13.23 -16.44
N ASP A 202 9.56 13.24 -16.78
CA ASP A 202 10.56 12.27 -16.31
C ASP A 202 10.91 12.41 -14.83
N ALA A 203 10.56 13.55 -14.20
CA ALA A 203 10.67 13.79 -12.75
C ALA A 203 9.62 13.03 -11.91
N PHE A 204 8.87 12.10 -12.51
CA PHE A 204 7.85 11.33 -11.81
C PHE A 204 8.12 9.83 -11.93
N THR A 205 7.88 9.12 -10.83
CA THR A 205 7.80 7.66 -10.82
C THR A 205 6.56 7.23 -10.08
N PHE A 206 5.83 6.30 -10.70
CA PHE A 206 4.61 5.73 -10.15
C PHE A 206 4.90 4.34 -9.60
N ALA A 207 4.30 4.00 -8.48
CA ALA A 207 4.45 2.71 -7.83
C ALA A 207 3.11 2.00 -7.78
N GLU A 208 2.97 0.89 -8.51
CA GLU A 208 1.85 -0.04 -8.40
C GLU A 208 2.31 -1.34 -7.73
N PRO A 209 1.46 -2.03 -6.95
CA PRO A 209 1.74 -3.40 -6.55
C PRO A 209 1.82 -4.30 -7.80
N ALA A 210 2.76 -5.25 -7.80
CA ALA A 210 2.97 -6.15 -8.94
C ALA A 210 1.73 -7.00 -9.25
N GLY A 211 0.93 -7.35 -8.23
CA GLY A 211 -0.33 -8.06 -8.34
C GLY A 211 -1.52 -7.21 -8.79
N ALA A 212 -1.39 -5.89 -8.96
CA ALA A 212 -2.45 -5.01 -9.48
C ALA A 212 -1.94 -3.88 -10.41
N PRO A 213 -1.30 -4.20 -11.55
CA PRO A 213 -0.64 -3.22 -12.42
C PRO A 213 -1.61 -2.49 -13.39
N SER A 214 -2.71 -1.93 -12.88
CA SER A 214 -3.81 -1.44 -13.72
C SER A 214 -3.45 -0.23 -14.60
N LEU A 215 -2.69 0.73 -14.06
CA LEU A 215 -2.23 1.91 -14.79
C LEU A 215 -1.19 1.50 -15.82
N ARG A 216 -0.17 0.71 -15.43
CA ARG A 216 0.89 0.29 -16.35
C ARG A 216 0.31 -0.42 -17.57
N ARG A 217 -0.59 -1.38 -17.35
CA ARG A 217 -1.25 -2.11 -18.45
C ARG A 217 -2.11 -1.20 -19.31
N SER A 218 -2.75 -0.19 -18.72
CA SER A 218 -3.55 0.79 -19.47
C SER A 218 -2.69 1.71 -20.34
N ILE A 219 -1.52 2.13 -19.85
CA ILE A 219 -0.55 2.92 -20.63
C ILE A 219 0.00 2.09 -21.79
N GLU A 220 0.44 0.85 -21.52
CA GLU A 220 0.94 -0.09 -22.54
C GLU A 220 -0.10 -0.33 -23.65
N ALA A 221 -1.38 -0.41 -23.29
CA ALA A 221 -2.49 -0.62 -24.23
C ALA A 221 -3.00 0.67 -24.90
N GLY A 222 -2.61 1.85 -24.40
CA GLY A 222 -3.13 3.15 -24.86
C GLY A 222 -4.60 3.43 -24.47
N GLN A 223 -5.22 2.58 -23.66
CA GLN A 223 -6.61 2.69 -23.21
C GLN A 223 -6.80 2.04 -21.83
N VAL A 224 -7.86 2.41 -21.11
CA VAL A 224 -8.17 1.80 -19.80
C VAL A 224 -8.47 0.31 -19.97
N VAL A 225 -7.75 -0.52 -19.22
CA VAL A 225 -7.98 -1.97 -19.16
C VAL A 225 -8.46 -2.41 -17.78
N THR A 226 -9.28 -3.46 -17.75
CA THR A 226 -9.68 -4.15 -16.53
C THR A 226 -8.84 -5.41 -16.37
N LEU A 227 -8.16 -5.56 -15.24
CA LEU A 227 -7.39 -6.75 -14.88
C LEU A 227 -8.33 -7.92 -14.59
N ALA A 228 -7.97 -9.12 -15.05
CA ALA A 228 -8.76 -10.33 -14.80
C ALA A 228 -8.66 -10.83 -13.34
N LYS A 229 -7.52 -10.56 -12.69
CA LYS A 229 -7.25 -10.91 -11.30
C LYS A 229 -6.42 -9.80 -10.67
N VAL A 230 -6.65 -9.57 -9.38
CA VAL A 230 -5.94 -8.60 -8.54
C VAL A 230 -5.51 -9.31 -7.26
N ASP A 231 -4.26 -9.11 -6.84
CA ASP A 231 -3.83 -9.40 -5.48
C ASP A 231 -4.28 -8.28 -4.54
N ASN A 232 -4.99 -8.63 -3.48
CA ASN A 232 -5.56 -7.68 -2.52
C ASN A 232 -4.65 -7.38 -1.32
N PHE A 233 -3.41 -7.87 -1.29
CA PHE A 233 -2.50 -7.64 -0.17
C PHE A 233 -2.25 -6.15 0.09
N VAL A 234 -2.11 -5.36 -0.99
CA VAL A 234 -1.96 -3.90 -0.97
C VAL A 234 -3.32 -3.25 -1.19
N ASP A 235 -4.27 -3.50 -0.28
CA ASP A 235 -5.69 -3.12 -0.39
C ASP A 235 -5.96 -1.65 -0.76
N GLY A 236 -5.12 -0.71 -0.32
CA GLY A 236 -5.22 0.72 -0.69
C GLY A 236 -4.85 1.05 -2.14
N ALA A 237 -4.16 0.15 -2.86
CA ALA A 237 -3.70 0.31 -4.23
C ALA A 237 -4.08 -0.86 -5.17
N ALA A 238 -4.68 -1.93 -4.64
CA ALA A 238 -5.17 -3.10 -5.38
C ALA A 238 -6.42 -2.78 -6.20
N VAL A 239 -6.25 -1.99 -7.26
CA VAL A 239 -7.36 -1.54 -8.13
C VAL A 239 -7.27 -2.26 -9.47
N GLY A 240 -8.34 -2.95 -9.86
CA GLY A 240 -8.38 -3.72 -11.11
C GLY A 240 -8.57 -2.87 -12.38
N ARG A 241 -9.01 -1.62 -12.23
CA ARG A 241 -9.24 -0.69 -13.34
C ARG A 241 -8.98 0.75 -12.88
N VAL A 242 -8.01 1.42 -13.49
CA VAL A 242 -7.73 2.85 -13.23
C VAL A 242 -8.94 3.71 -13.63
N GLY A 243 -9.12 4.86 -12.98
CA GLY A 243 -10.18 5.81 -13.34
C GLY A 243 -10.00 6.40 -14.74
N GLU A 244 -11.09 6.71 -15.44
CA GLU A 244 -11.06 7.26 -16.80
C GLU A 244 -10.44 8.68 -16.83
N LEU A 245 -10.83 9.55 -15.90
CA LEU A 245 -10.25 10.90 -15.78
C LEU A 245 -8.79 10.83 -15.33
N ASN A 246 -8.49 9.90 -14.43
CA ASN A 246 -7.15 9.68 -13.92
C ASN A 246 -6.22 9.16 -15.04
N PHE A 247 -6.68 8.20 -15.84
CA PHE A 247 -5.95 7.72 -17.00
C PHE A 247 -5.77 8.81 -18.06
N ALA A 248 -6.79 9.63 -18.31
CA ALA A 248 -6.65 10.76 -19.24
C ALA A 248 -5.52 11.73 -18.84
N ALA A 249 -5.32 11.94 -17.53
CA ALA A 249 -4.21 12.72 -17.00
C ALA A 249 -2.85 11.99 -17.07
N LEU A 250 -2.85 10.66 -16.90
CA LEU A 250 -1.63 9.86 -16.74
C LEU A 250 -1.15 9.14 -18.01
N LYS A 251 -1.96 9.07 -19.08
CA LYS A 251 -1.63 8.36 -20.33
C LYS A 251 -0.43 8.94 -21.10
N GLY A 252 -0.03 10.17 -20.78
CA GLY A 252 1.12 10.84 -21.41
C GLY A 252 2.48 10.48 -20.80
N PHE A 253 2.50 9.69 -19.73
CA PHE A 253 3.72 9.17 -19.11
C PHE A 253 4.14 7.85 -19.75
N ALA A 254 5.43 7.52 -19.67
CA ALA A 254 5.94 6.25 -20.18
C ALA A 254 5.59 5.10 -19.22
N ALA A 255 5.31 3.91 -19.77
CA ALA A 255 4.96 2.73 -18.97
C ALA A 255 6.09 2.33 -18.01
N GLU A 256 7.34 2.57 -18.39
CA GLU A 256 8.55 2.29 -17.61
C GLU A 256 8.67 3.17 -16.35
N GLN A 257 7.98 4.31 -16.31
CA GLN A 257 7.86 5.15 -15.12
C GLN A 257 6.93 4.53 -14.08
N VAL A 258 6.08 3.56 -14.47
CA VAL A 258 5.24 2.80 -13.55
C VAL A 258 5.99 1.56 -13.09
N LYS A 259 6.64 1.66 -11.94
CA LYS A 259 7.36 0.56 -11.30
C LYS A 259 6.37 -0.40 -10.65
N LEU A 260 6.47 -1.67 -11.02
CA LEU A 260 5.75 -2.75 -10.36
C LEU A 260 6.56 -3.20 -9.16
N ILE A 261 5.98 -3.06 -7.98
CA ILE A 261 6.63 -3.33 -6.70
C ILE A 261 6.13 -4.66 -6.16
N ASP A 262 7.06 -5.55 -5.84
CA ASP A 262 6.77 -6.84 -5.22
C ASP A 262 6.17 -6.63 -3.83
N GLU A 263 5.04 -7.29 -3.55
CA GLU A 263 4.32 -7.19 -2.29
C GLU A 263 5.19 -7.55 -1.07
N ASN A 264 6.14 -8.48 -1.23
CA ASN A 264 7.04 -8.87 -0.15
C ASN A 264 8.19 -7.86 0.05
N ALA A 265 8.61 -7.15 -1.02
CA ALA A 265 9.53 -6.01 -0.87
C ALA A 265 8.89 -4.86 -0.07
N ILE A 266 7.59 -4.65 -0.25
CA ILE A 266 6.80 -3.70 0.55
C ILE A 266 6.83 -4.11 2.02
N CYS A 267 6.74 -5.40 2.34
CA CYS A 267 6.83 -5.90 3.72
C CYS A 267 8.19 -5.59 4.38
N VAL A 268 9.28 -5.70 3.63
CA VAL A 268 10.62 -5.29 4.09
C VAL A 268 10.62 -3.80 4.42
N THR A 269 10.06 -2.97 3.55
CA THR A 269 9.97 -1.51 3.76
C THR A 269 9.12 -1.16 4.99
N ILE A 270 7.96 -1.81 5.18
CA ILE A 270 7.12 -1.61 6.38
C ILE A 270 7.91 -1.93 7.65
N THR A 271 8.65 -3.03 7.63
CA THR A 271 9.42 -3.50 8.79
C THR A 271 10.61 -2.57 9.08
N ASP A 272 11.31 -2.09 8.04
CA ASP A 272 12.41 -1.11 8.17
C ASP A 272 11.90 0.21 8.75
N MET A 273 10.84 0.77 8.17
CA MET A 273 10.25 2.03 8.64
C MET A 273 9.69 1.91 10.07
N LEU A 274 9.12 0.76 10.44
CA LEU A 274 8.65 0.54 11.80
C LEU A 274 9.82 0.46 12.80
N ASN A 275 10.84 -0.33 12.50
CA ASN A 275 11.91 -0.65 13.46
C ASN A 275 12.97 0.46 13.56
N VAL A 276 13.29 1.13 12.45
CA VAL A 276 14.33 2.17 12.38
C VAL A 276 13.73 3.54 12.65
N GLU A 277 12.62 3.88 11.99
CA GLU A 277 12.05 5.22 12.02
C GLU A 277 10.87 5.36 13.00
N GLY A 278 10.35 4.25 13.54
CA GLY A 278 9.14 4.27 14.36
C GLY A 278 7.87 4.65 13.59
N VAL A 279 7.89 4.53 12.25
CA VAL A 279 6.78 4.91 11.37
C VAL A 279 5.95 3.69 11.00
N VAL A 280 4.67 3.71 11.36
CA VAL A 280 3.71 2.64 11.04
C VAL A 280 3.07 2.91 9.67
N LEU A 281 3.40 2.08 8.68
CA LEU A 281 2.87 2.17 7.33
C LEU A 281 1.88 1.06 7.02
N GLU A 282 0.82 1.39 6.29
CA GLU A 282 0.06 0.38 5.57
C GLU A 282 0.80 -0.02 4.27
N PRO A 283 0.48 -1.16 3.64
CA PRO A 283 1.15 -1.57 2.40
C PRO A 283 1.15 -0.51 1.29
N ALA A 284 0.03 0.17 1.06
CA ALA A 284 -0.04 1.22 0.06
C ALA A 284 0.82 2.45 0.44
N GLY A 285 0.94 2.76 1.74
CA GLY A 285 1.77 3.84 2.26
C GLY A 285 3.27 3.62 2.09
N ALA A 286 3.70 2.35 2.01
CA ALA A 286 5.10 1.99 1.79
C ALA A 286 5.50 1.94 0.31
N LEU A 287 4.55 1.85 -0.64
CA LEU A 287 4.82 1.70 -2.08
C LEU A 287 5.84 2.71 -2.64
N ALA A 288 5.64 4.01 -2.36
CA ALA A 288 6.50 5.07 -2.90
C ALA A 288 7.92 4.99 -2.33
N ILE A 289 8.07 4.59 -1.07
CA ILE A 289 9.38 4.40 -0.44
C ILE A 289 10.04 3.16 -1.05
N THR A 290 9.33 2.04 -1.19
CA THR A 290 9.87 0.81 -1.79
C THR A 290 10.31 1.04 -3.25
N ALA A 291 9.64 1.93 -3.98
CA ALA A 291 10.00 2.27 -5.35
C ALA A 291 11.39 2.93 -5.48
N LEU A 292 11.98 3.48 -4.39
CA LEU A 292 13.37 3.94 -4.39
C LEU A 292 14.35 2.84 -4.81
N GLU A 293 14.08 1.59 -4.43
CA GLU A 293 14.93 0.43 -4.79
C GLU A 293 14.90 0.11 -6.30
N LYS A 294 13.91 0.63 -7.02
CA LYS A 294 13.76 0.47 -8.48
C LYS A 294 14.35 1.63 -9.28
N LEU A 295 14.88 2.66 -8.61
CA LEU A 295 15.57 3.76 -9.26
C LEU A 295 17.05 3.42 -9.43
N ASP A 296 17.65 3.93 -10.52
CA ASP A 296 19.09 3.87 -10.68
C ASP A 296 19.76 4.79 -9.65
N ARG A 297 20.66 4.23 -8.83
CA ARG A 297 21.27 4.94 -7.70
C ARG A 297 22.07 6.15 -8.15
N ASP A 298 22.78 6.04 -9.26
CA ASP A 298 23.60 7.14 -9.77
C ASP A 298 22.72 8.25 -10.35
N SER A 299 21.56 7.92 -10.91
CA SER A 299 20.57 8.90 -11.39
C SER A 299 19.93 9.75 -10.30
N ILE A 300 19.89 9.29 -9.04
CA ILE A 300 19.24 9.99 -7.92
C ILE A 300 20.22 10.61 -6.92
N ARG A 301 21.51 10.25 -6.97
CA ARG A 301 22.50 10.74 -6.01
C ARG A 301 22.60 12.27 -6.03
N GLY A 302 22.59 12.88 -4.85
CA GLY A 302 22.66 14.33 -4.66
C GLY A 302 21.41 15.10 -5.07
N LYS A 303 20.33 14.42 -5.43
CA LYS A 303 19.05 15.04 -5.82
C LYS A 303 18.07 15.12 -4.65
N THR A 304 17.11 16.02 -4.78
CA THR A 304 15.95 16.12 -3.89
C THR A 304 14.82 15.23 -4.39
N ILE A 305 14.51 14.17 -3.64
CA ILE A 305 13.49 13.18 -3.98
C ILE A 305 12.35 13.28 -2.98
N VAL A 306 11.11 13.42 -3.45
CA VAL A 306 9.91 13.40 -2.59
C VAL A 306 9.18 12.08 -2.74
N ALA A 307 8.99 11.34 -1.66
CA ALA A 307 8.14 10.15 -1.62
C ALA A 307 6.85 10.43 -0.85
N VAL A 308 5.70 10.15 -1.47
CA VAL A 308 4.40 10.35 -0.82
C VAL A 308 4.01 9.12 -0.01
N VAL A 309 4.01 9.28 1.31
CA VAL A 309 3.59 8.26 2.29
C VAL A 309 2.07 8.31 2.41
N SER A 310 1.37 7.57 1.55
CA SER A 310 -0.07 7.78 1.32
C SER A 310 -0.97 7.42 2.50
N GLY A 311 -0.54 6.56 3.43
CA GLY A 311 -1.36 6.17 4.56
C GLY A 311 -0.68 5.25 5.57
N GLY A 312 -1.28 5.17 6.75
CA GLY A 312 -0.79 4.44 7.92
C GLY A 312 -1.88 3.64 8.62
N ASN A 313 -2.96 3.28 7.92
CA ASN A 313 -4.05 2.46 8.46
C ASN A 313 -3.70 0.97 8.47
N PHE A 314 -2.56 0.65 9.08
CA PHE A 314 -2.09 -0.70 9.26
C PHE A 314 -2.90 -1.45 10.33
N ASP A 315 -3.22 -2.71 10.04
CA ASP A 315 -3.81 -3.64 11.00
C ASP A 315 -2.68 -4.40 11.70
N PHE A 316 -2.56 -4.21 13.01
CA PHE A 316 -1.49 -4.82 13.80
C PHE A 316 -1.55 -6.35 13.79
N GLU A 317 -2.73 -6.94 13.59
CA GLU A 317 -2.89 -8.39 13.45
C GLU A 317 -2.21 -8.95 12.20
N ARG A 318 -1.93 -8.10 11.19
CA ARG A 318 -1.17 -8.47 9.99
C ARG A 318 0.35 -8.43 10.19
N LEU A 319 0.85 -7.90 11.30
CA LEU A 319 2.29 -7.74 11.51
C LEU A 319 3.07 -9.08 11.43
N PRO A 320 2.58 -10.20 11.97
CA PRO A 320 3.25 -11.50 11.81
C PRO A 320 3.38 -11.94 10.35
N ASP A 321 2.33 -11.81 9.54
CA ASP A 321 2.35 -12.13 8.10
C ASP A 321 3.31 -11.20 7.33
N VAL A 322 3.30 -9.90 7.63
CA VAL A 322 4.24 -8.93 7.05
C VAL A 322 5.68 -9.30 7.39
N LYS A 323 5.97 -9.62 8.67
CA LYS A 323 7.31 -10.05 9.09
C LYS A 323 7.73 -11.32 8.37
N GLU A 324 6.84 -12.30 8.27
CA GLU A 324 7.10 -13.57 7.60
C GLU A 324 7.48 -13.38 6.13
N ARG A 325 6.66 -12.62 5.39
CA ARG A 325 6.91 -12.26 3.99
C ARG A 325 8.21 -11.48 3.80
N ALA A 326 8.48 -10.51 4.68
CA ALA A 326 9.71 -9.71 4.64
C ALA A 326 10.96 -10.59 4.82
N MET A 327 10.95 -11.49 5.80
CA MET A 327 12.09 -12.37 6.09
C MET A 327 12.35 -13.36 4.95
N ARG A 328 11.28 -13.93 4.36
CA ARG A 328 11.39 -14.80 3.17
C ARG A 328 11.99 -14.05 1.99
N TYR A 329 11.46 -12.87 1.67
CA TYR A 329 11.94 -12.05 0.55
C TYR A 329 13.39 -11.57 0.74
N ALA A 330 13.77 -11.22 1.97
CA ALA A 330 15.16 -10.86 2.29
C ALA A 330 16.13 -12.06 2.26
N GLY A 331 15.63 -13.28 2.06
CA GLY A 331 16.44 -14.51 2.12
C GLY A 331 16.92 -14.85 3.52
N LEU A 332 16.30 -14.27 4.56
CA LEU A 332 16.66 -14.46 5.97
C LEU A 332 15.85 -15.58 6.63
N LYS A 333 14.85 -16.12 5.93
CA LYS A 333 14.05 -17.24 6.43
C LYS A 333 13.70 -18.21 5.30
N LYS A 334 13.89 -19.51 5.57
CA LYS A 334 13.55 -20.59 4.65
C LYS A 334 12.82 -21.73 5.35
N TYR A 335 11.96 -22.41 4.60
CA TYR A 335 11.26 -23.61 5.03
C TYR A 335 11.70 -24.82 4.22
N PHE A 336 12.05 -25.89 4.91
CA PHE A 336 12.47 -27.14 4.30
C PHE A 336 11.60 -28.31 4.78
N ILE A 337 11.31 -29.23 3.87
CA ILE A 337 10.87 -30.58 4.23
C ILE A 337 12.10 -31.49 4.20
N LEU A 338 12.54 -31.93 5.36
CA LEU A 338 13.68 -32.82 5.51
C LEU A 338 13.23 -34.29 5.58
N ARG A 339 13.99 -35.18 4.95
CA ARG A 339 13.84 -36.64 5.07
C ARG A 339 14.93 -37.19 5.99
N LEU A 340 14.59 -37.37 7.26
CA LEU A 340 15.53 -37.96 8.23
C LEU A 340 15.39 -39.47 8.32
N ALA A 341 16.53 -40.17 8.38
CA ALA A 341 16.56 -41.59 8.70
C ALA A 341 15.99 -41.84 10.10
N GLN A 342 15.14 -42.86 10.27
CA GLN A 342 14.60 -43.23 11.58
C GLN A 342 15.63 -44.01 12.42
N ARG A 343 16.75 -43.35 12.76
CA ARG A 343 17.78 -43.89 13.65
C ARG A 343 18.12 -42.91 14.78
N PRO A 344 18.56 -43.40 15.95
CA PRO A 344 19.09 -42.54 17.00
C PRO A 344 20.19 -41.60 16.46
N GLY A 345 20.16 -40.34 16.89
CA GLY A 345 21.16 -39.32 16.52
C GLY A 345 20.89 -38.57 15.21
N ALA A 346 19.95 -38.99 14.35
CA ALA A 346 19.73 -38.35 13.05
C ALA A 346 19.37 -36.85 13.14
N LEU A 347 18.57 -36.46 14.15
CA LEU A 347 18.27 -35.05 14.39
C LEU A 347 19.50 -34.27 14.88
N ARG A 348 20.32 -34.88 15.73
CA ARG A 348 21.57 -34.25 16.20
C ARG A 348 22.54 -34.02 15.04
N ASP A 349 22.64 -34.98 14.13
CA ASP A 349 23.47 -34.87 12.92
C ASP A 349 23.02 -33.67 12.07
N PHE A 350 21.70 -33.46 11.92
CA PHE A 350 21.15 -32.26 11.29
C PHE A 350 21.48 -30.97 12.04
N LEU A 351 21.29 -30.93 13.36
CA LEU A 351 21.56 -29.73 14.17
C LEU A 351 23.03 -29.28 14.07
N ASN A 352 23.96 -30.22 13.91
CA ASN A 352 25.37 -29.92 13.70
C ASN A 352 25.69 -29.30 12.33
N MET A 353 24.75 -29.30 11.38
CA MET A 353 24.90 -28.67 10.07
C MET A 353 24.54 -27.18 10.08
N LEU A 354 23.81 -26.73 11.10
CA LEU A 354 23.41 -25.33 11.28
C LEU A 354 24.61 -24.48 11.71
N GLY A 355 24.66 -23.26 11.19
CA GLY A 355 25.63 -22.25 11.59
C GLY A 355 25.31 -21.62 12.95
N PRO A 356 26.25 -20.88 13.56
CA PRO A 356 26.04 -20.20 14.84
C PRO A 356 25.01 -19.07 14.80
N GLU A 357 24.60 -18.64 13.60
CA GLU A 357 23.60 -17.59 13.38
C GLU A 357 22.25 -18.13 12.90
N ASP A 358 22.13 -19.45 12.74
CA ASP A 358 20.91 -20.09 12.26
C ASP A 358 20.04 -20.48 13.47
N ASP A 359 18.79 -20.01 13.46
CA ASP A 359 17.79 -20.29 14.49
C ASP A 359 16.64 -21.12 13.91
N ILE A 360 16.17 -22.09 14.69
CA ILE A 360 15.05 -22.94 14.28
C ILE A 360 13.75 -22.26 14.73
N ALA A 361 13.15 -21.51 13.81
CA ALA A 361 11.90 -20.79 14.04
C ALA A 361 10.65 -21.70 14.03
N ARG A 362 10.72 -22.85 13.34
CA ARG A 362 9.62 -23.83 13.30
C ARG A 362 10.16 -25.25 13.19
N PHE A 363 9.57 -26.18 13.93
CA PHE A 363 9.90 -27.59 13.84
C PHE A 363 8.66 -28.45 14.03
N GLU A 364 8.27 -29.19 13.00
CA GLU A 364 7.16 -30.14 13.05
C GLU A 364 7.61 -31.50 12.55
N TYR A 365 7.43 -32.52 13.40
CA TYR A 365 7.78 -33.90 13.07
C TYR A 365 6.52 -34.76 12.97
N LEU A 366 6.30 -35.34 11.79
CA LEU A 366 5.20 -36.26 11.54
C LEU A 366 5.73 -37.68 11.47
N LYS A 367 5.54 -38.44 12.56
CA LYS A 367 5.88 -39.86 12.61
C LYS A 367 4.86 -40.67 11.80
N LYS A 368 5.23 -41.10 10.59
CA LYS A 368 4.44 -42.07 9.81
C LYS A 368 4.86 -43.50 10.14
N SER A 369 3.88 -44.34 10.44
CA SER A 369 4.03 -45.69 11.02
C SER A 369 4.71 -46.73 10.11
N ALA A 370 5.00 -46.42 8.83
CA ALA A 370 5.33 -47.41 7.80
C ALA A 370 6.49 -47.02 6.85
N ARG A 371 7.40 -46.12 7.23
CA ARG A 371 8.55 -45.75 6.38
C ARG A 371 9.85 -45.72 7.17
N ASN A 372 10.96 -46.12 6.53
CA ASN A 372 12.32 -46.02 7.09
C ASN A 372 12.81 -44.56 7.30
N PHE A 373 12.03 -43.58 6.84
CA PHE A 373 12.30 -42.15 6.92
C PHE A 373 11.11 -41.41 7.55
N GLY A 374 11.40 -40.44 8.41
CA GLY A 374 10.45 -39.45 8.89
C GLY A 374 10.53 -38.16 8.06
N SER A 375 9.41 -37.47 7.91
CA SER A 375 9.37 -36.13 7.29
C SER A 375 9.31 -35.08 8.40
N ILE A 376 10.22 -34.11 8.33
CA ILE A 376 10.24 -32.95 9.22
C ILE A 376 10.00 -31.71 8.39
N LEU A 377 9.03 -30.90 8.79
CA LEU A 377 8.94 -29.52 8.34
C LEU A 377 9.79 -28.68 9.30
N ILE A 378 10.75 -27.93 8.76
CA ILE A 378 11.57 -27.01 9.53
C ILE A 378 11.55 -25.63 8.90
N GLY A 379 11.38 -24.60 9.73
CA GLY A 379 11.60 -23.20 9.36
C GLY A 379 12.86 -22.72 10.06
N ILE A 380 13.79 -22.17 9.29
CA ILE A 380 15.08 -21.68 9.78
C ILE A 380 15.17 -20.19 9.48
N GLU A 381 15.56 -19.41 10.47
CA GLU A 381 15.90 -18.00 10.35
C GLU A 381 17.42 -17.83 10.45
N THR A 382 17.98 -16.86 9.72
CA THR A 382 19.41 -16.56 9.77
C THR A 382 19.64 -15.06 9.68
N LYS A 383 20.82 -14.59 10.09
CA LYS A 383 21.22 -13.17 10.00
C LYS A 383 21.80 -12.79 8.65
N ASN A 384 22.31 -13.76 7.89
CA ASN A 384 22.92 -13.55 6.59
C ASN A 384 22.36 -14.54 5.57
N PRO A 385 21.75 -14.09 4.46
CA PRO A 385 21.20 -14.98 3.43
C PRO A 385 22.21 -15.98 2.85
N ASP A 386 23.51 -15.63 2.84
CA ASP A 386 24.56 -16.53 2.36
C ASP A 386 24.74 -17.78 3.23
N ASN A 387 24.30 -17.76 4.50
CA ASN A 387 24.34 -18.92 5.38
C ASN A 387 23.50 -20.09 4.83
N PHE A 388 22.40 -19.80 4.13
CA PHE A 388 21.60 -20.84 3.49
C PHE A 388 22.32 -21.55 2.36
N LYS A 389 23.23 -20.87 1.64
CA LYS A 389 24.06 -21.52 0.61
C LYS A 389 24.96 -22.57 1.25
N GLN A 390 25.57 -22.23 2.39
CA GLN A 390 26.39 -23.17 3.15
C GLN A 390 25.56 -24.32 3.72
N LEU A 391 24.38 -24.03 4.28
CA LEU A 391 23.49 -25.07 4.83
C LEU A 391 23.03 -26.06 3.75
N ILE A 392 22.67 -25.57 2.57
CA ILE A 392 22.30 -26.42 1.42
C ILE A 392 23.49 -27.30 0.99
N ALA A 393 24.69 -26.75 0.90
CA ALA A 393 25.90 -27.52 0.60
C ALA A 393 26.17 -28.62 1.67
N ASN A 394 25.86 -28.35 2.94
CA ASN A 394 25.94 -29.34 4.02
C ASN A 394 24.89 -30.45 3.86
N PHE A 395 23.67 -30.13 3.42
CA PHE A 395 22.65 -31.14 3.10
C PHE A 395 23.11 -32.06 1.96
N GLU A 396 23.63 -31.48 0.88
CA GLU A 396 24.07 -32.23 -0.30
C GLU A 396 25.28 -33.12 0.01
N SER A 397 26.29 -32.59 0.71
CA SER A 397 27.50 -33.36 1.08
C SER A 397 27.21 -34.50 2.06
N SER A 398 26.19 -34.37 2.90
CA SER A 398 25.75 -35.43 3.82
C SER A 398 24.75 -36.43 3.21
N GLY A 399 24.30 -36.19 1.96
CA GLY A 399 23.27 -36.99 1.31
C GLY A 399 21.88 -36.86 1.94
N MET A 400 21.63 -35.76 2.65
CA MET A 400 20.33 -35.48 3.27
C MET A 400 19.32 -35.09 2.20
N GLY A 401 18.20 -35.82 2.14
CA GLY A 401 17.09 -35.43 1.28
C GLY A 401 16.35 -34.22 1.86
N TYR A 402 16.27 -33.14 1.09
CA TYR A 402 15.54 -31.93 1.45
C TYR A 402 14.69 -31.45 0.27
N GLU A 403 13.66 -30.68 0.58
CA GLU A 403 12.87 -29.91 -0.39
C GLU A 403 12.67 -28.50 0.18
N ASP A 404 13.18 -27.49 -0.51
CA ASP A 404 12.95 -26.09 -0.15
C ASP A 404 11.55 -25.70 -0.62
N ILE A 405 10.67 -25.41 0.34
CA ILE A 405 9.27 -25.05 0.09
C ILE A 405 9.02 -23.56 0.32
N THR A 406 10.07 -22.76 0.50
CA THR A 406 9.96 -21.34 0.87
C THR A 406 9.16 -20.53 -0.15
N GLU A 407 9.27 -20.86 -1.44
CA GLU A 407 8.55 -20.17 -2.54
C GLU A 407 7.30 -20.94 -3.00
N ASN A 408 6.85 -21.96 -2.25
CA ASN A 408 5.65 -22.70 -2.58
C ASN A 408 4.44 -22.09 -1.85
N ASP A 409 3.74 -21.17 -2.52
CA ASP A 409 2.60 -20.45 -1.95
C ASP A 409 1.42 -21.33 -1.51
N ILE A 410 1.28 -22.54 -2.06
CA ILE A 410 0.20 -23.47 -1.66
C ILE A 410 0.57 -24.18 -0.35
N LEU A 411 1.85 -24.47 -0.14
CA LEU A 411 2.35 -25.10 1.08
C LEU A 411 2.58 -24.07 2.19
N ALA A 412 3.20 -22.92 1.90
CA ALA A 412 2.90 -21.71 2.68
C ALA A 412 1.36 -21.50 2.69
N ASN A 413 0.70 -20.65 3.45
CA ASN A 413 -0.79 -20.67 3.56
C ASN A 413 -1.38 -21.93 4.22
N LEU A 414 -0.94 -23.16 3.90
CA LEU A 414 -1.43 -24.39 4.55
C LEU A 414 -0.65 -24.74 5.81
N ILE A 415 0.68 -24.66 5.73
CA ILE A 415 1.61 -25.13 6.78
C ILE A 415 2.56 -24.03 7.27
N ILE A 416 2.56 -22.84 6.67
CA ILE A 416 3.29 -21.67 7.15
C ILE A 416 2.25 -20.64 7.52
#